data_AF-A0A5C7PZV9-F1
#
_entry.id   AF-A0A5C7PZV9-F1
#
_cell.length_a   1.000
_cell.length_b   1.000
_cell.length_c   1.000
_cell.angle_alpha   90.00
_cell.angle_beta   90.00
_cell.angle_gamma   90.00
#
_symmetry.space_group_name_H-M   'P 1'
#
loop_
_entity.id
_entity.type
_entity.pdbx_description
1 polymer ?
#
loop_
_entity_poly.entity_id
_entity_poly.type
_entity_poly.pdbx_seq_one_letter_code
_entity_poly.pdbx_strand_id
1 'polypeptide(L)'
;MSETTRTAIKTDADTLIPDNANQEVSPEDVRNRVKDLADSAVTRQDDATAFTLGFLLGSNSEACRAILRCNESIPIFFASPVDGTKTIISRATDPFTIDALHATCVSGTCTVAVKINGVAVTGLSAVAVTSSGVTATATALNTVAVGDYIEIAWSSVSSCVNFAATITCRARYPNGPAGAFGPTTHFGSGAPSSGLGSNGDYYIRTDIGANLGDTYIKVSGSWTLIGKLSGPGYLASSTTSVTTGTGSKTWTTQTGLAYSVGARIRVWSTGSGDWMEGVVTAYNTSTGSLTATMDRASGSGTRTDWTINLAGEMGGGALGGDDYYSPTLKRYMKNQTTGLYHRVYCDDVNGIPSFVLDTTGTSSPT
;
A
#
# COMPACT_ATOMS: atom_id res chain seq x y z
N MET A 1 -32.53 35.10 -37.46
CA MET A 1 -33.42 33.93 -37.60
C MET A 1 -34.43 34.00 -36.48
N SER A 2 -35.73 33.88 -36.76
CA SER A 2 -36.75 33.88 -35.72
C SER A 2 -36.54 32.65 -34.84
N GLU A 3 -36.30 32.88 -33.55
CA GLU A 3 -35.94 31.83 -32.58
C GLU A 3 -37.21 31.11 -32.10
N THR A 4 -37.30 29.81 -32.36
CA THR A 4 -38.44 28.99 -31.93
C THR A 4 -38.23 28.54 -30.48
N THR A 5 -39.10 28.98 -29.57
CA THR A 5 -39.05 28.59 -28.15
C THR A 5 -39.51 27.14 -27.95
N ARG A 6 -39.11 26.49 -26.84
CA ARG A 6 -39.57 25.12 -26.51
C ARG A 6 -41.10 25.01 -26.54
N THR A 7 -41.79 26.03 -26.04
CA THR A 7 -43.25 26.12 -26.06
C THR A 7 -43.81 26.19 -27.48
N ALA A 8 -43.17 26.95 -28.37
CA ALA A 8 -43.55 27.02 -29.78
C ALA A 8 -43.37 25.66 -30.48
N ILE A 9 -42.27 24.95 -30.25
CA ILE A 9 -42.04 23.60 -30.82
C ILE A 9 -43.12 22.61 -30.36
N LYS A 10 -43.51 22.64 -29.09
CA LYS A 10 -44.59 21.78 -28.57
C LYS A 10 -45.94 22.09 -29.20
N THR A 11 -46.23 23.38 -29.39
CA THR A 11 -47.48 23.84 -30.02
C THR A 11 -47.52 23.48 -31.50
N ASP A 12 -46.39 23.62 -32.19
CA ASP A 12 -46.23 23.26 -33.61
C ASP A 12 -46.37 21.74 -33.81
N ALA A 13 -45.87 20.91 -32.88
CA ALA A 13 -46.07 19.46 -32.93
C ALA A 13 -47.55 19.07 -32.87
N ASP A 14 -48.35 19.78 -32.07
CA ASP A 14 -49.79 19.53 -31.95
C ASP A 14 -50.60 20.03 -33.16
N THR A 15 -50.11 21.06 -33.86
CA THR A 15 -50.84 21.70 -34.97
C THR A 15 -50.40 21.26 -36.36
N LEU A 16 -49.14 20.87 -36.55
CA LEU A 16 -48.55 20.58 -37.88
C LEU A 16 -48.41 19.08 -38.19
N ILE A 17 -48.70 18.21 -37.22
CA ILE A 17 -48.68 16.74 -37.42
C ILE A 17 -50.13 16.21 -37.35
N PRO A 18 -50.89 16.28 -38.47
CA PRO A 18 -52.28 15.83 -38.51
C PRO A 18 -52.39 14.30 -38.38
N ASP A 19 -53.50 13.83 -37.82
CA ASP A 19 -53.73 12.40 -37.63
C ASP A 19 -53.92 11.68 -38.98
N ASN A 20 -52.92 10.90 -39.42
CA ASN A 20 -53.07 9.92 -40.48
C ASN A 20 -53.83 8.70 -39.97
N ALA A 21 -55.09 8.56 -40.37
CA ALA A 21 -55.96 7.46 -39.96
C ALA A 21 -55.52 6.08 -40.50
N ASN A 22 -54.55 6.01 -41.42
CA ASN A 22 -54.23 4.78 -42.15
C ASN A 22 -52.71 4.44 -42.12
N GLN A 23 -52.33 3.68 -41.08
CA GLN A 23 -51.19 2.73 -40.92
C GLN A 23 -49.83 3.14 -40.26
N GLU A 24 -49.34 2.11 -39.54
CA GLU A 24 -48.08 1.76 -38.84
C GLU A 24 -47.52 2.59 -37.67
N VAL A 25 -47.62 3.91 -37.65
CA VAL A 25 -47.20 4.69 -36.48
C VAL A 25 -48.28 5.72 -36.18
N SER A 26 -48.86 5.65 -34.98
CA SER A 26 -49.84 6.63 -34.55
C SER A 26 -49.20 8.03 -34.57
N PRO A 27 -49.80 9.02 -35.24
CA PRO A 27 -49.34 10.41 -35.22
C PRO A 27 -49.15 10.96 -33.79
N GLU A 28 -49.88 10.41 -32.82
CA GLU A 28 -49.70 10.66 -31.39
C GLU A 28 -48.33 10.21 -30.86
N ASP A 29 -47.80 9.07 -31.30
CA ASP A 29 -46.46 8.61 -30.91
C ASP A 29 -45.37 9.52 -31.46
N VAL A 30 -45.59 10.09 -32.65
CA VAL A 30 -44.65 11.04 -33.26
C VAL A 30 -44.71 12.37 -32.52
N ARG A 31 -45.91 12.88 -32.18
CA ARG A 31 -46.07 14.07 -31.34
C ARG A 31 -45.39 13.89 -29.99
N ASN A 32 -45.59 12.75 -29.34
CA ASN A 32 -45.00 12.45 -28.04
C ASN A 32 -43.46 12.36 -28.12
N ARG A 33 -42.91 11.72 -29.17
CA ARG A 33 -41.46 11.73 -29.39
C ARG A 33 -40.90 13.12 -29.68
N VAL A 34 -41.59 13.96 -30.44
CA VAL A 34 -41.16 15.35 -30.70
C VAL A 34 -41.18 16.18 -29.41
N LYS A 35 -42.17 15.96 -28.53
CA LYS A 35 -42.23 16.58 -27.19
C LYS A 35 -41.08 16.12 -26.30
N ASP A 36 -40.78 14.82 -26.29
CA ASP A 36 -39.64 14.26 -25.54
C ASP A 36 -38.29 14.81 -26.05
N LEU A 37 -38.13 14.92 -27.37
CA LEU A 37 -36.95 15.53 -27.99
C LEU A 37 -36.84 17.03 -27.69
N ALA A 38 -37.95 17.76 -27.62
CA ALA A 38 -37.97 19.16 -27.21
C ALA A 38 -37.62 19.36 -25.73
N ASP A 39 -37.96 18.37 -24.88
CA ASP A 39 -37.59 18.34 -23.46
C ASP A 39 -36.14 17.89 -23.24
N SER A 40 -35.59 17.06 -24.13
CA SER A 40 -34.18 16.67 -24.09
C SER A 40 -33.23 17.66 -24.78
N ALA A 41 -33.75 18.55 -25.63
CA ALA A 41 -32.95 19.56 -26.33
C ALA A 41 -32.65 20.76 -25.43
N VAL A 42 -31.38 21.15 -25.36
CA VAL A 42 -30.93 22.39 -24.71
C VAL A 42 -31.32 23.57 -25.60
N THR A 43 -32.27 24.38 -25.14
CA THR A 43 -32.70 25.59 -25.85
C THR A 43 -32.06 26.82 -25.20
N ARG A 44 -31.85 27.93 -25.94
CA ARG A 44 -31.22 29.13 -25.35
C ARG A 44 -32.01 29.74 -24.19
N GLN A 45 -33.28 29.36 -24.00
CA GLN A 45 -34.06 29.70 -22.81
C GLN A 45 -33.48 29.04 -21.55
N ASP A 46 -32.85 27.87 -21.67
CA ASP A 46 -32.15 27.20 -20.56
C ASP A 46 -30.79 27.85 -20.29
N ASP A 47 -30.09 28.33 -21.33
CA ASP A 47 -28.79 29.02 -21.20
C ASP A 47 -28.92 30.47 -20.67
N ALA A 48 -30.03 31.16 -20.94
CA ALA A 48 -30.25 32.52 -20.44
C ALA A 48 -30.45 32.57 -18.92
N THR A 49 -30.74 31.44 -18.27
CA THR A 49 -30.95 31.35 -16.81
C THR A 49 -29.74 30.82 -16.02
N ALA A 50 -28.70 30.33 -16.69
CA ALA A 50 -27.59 29.65 -16.01
C ALA A 50 -26.39 30.56 -15.69
N PHE A 51 -26.28 31.77 -16.26
CA PHE A 51 -25.04 32.55 -16.19
C PHE A 51 -25.15 33.98 -15.62
N THR A 52 -26.18 34.31 -14.84
CA THR A 52 -26.19 35.59 -14.10
C THR A 52 -26.39 35.36 -12.61
N LEU A 53 -25.24 35.34 -11.93
CA LEU A 53 -24.97 35.53 -10.50
C LEU A 53 -26.15 36.15 -9.72
N GLY A 54 -26.74 35.36 -8.81
CA GLY A 54 -27.74 35.82 -7.84
C GLY A 54 -29.09 35.14 -8.03
N PHE A 55 -29.26 33.99 -7.38
CA PHE A 55 -30.54 33.31 -7.20
C PHE A 55 -31.51 34.23 -6.43
N LEU A 56 -32.24 35.09 -7.14
CA LEU A 56 -33.36 35.87 -6.62
C LEU A 56 -34.56 34.92 -6.43
N LEU A 57 -34.79 34.47 -5.20
CA LEU A 57 -36.07 33.86 -4.81
C LEU A 57 -37.13 34.95 -4.62
N GLY A 58 -37.62 35.46 -5.73
CA GLY A 58 -38.72 36.42 -5.79
C GLY A 58 -39.78 35.96 -6.78
N SER A 59 -40.57 34.93 -6.46
CA SER A 59 -41.98 34.76 -6.86
C SER A 59 -42.46 33.32 -6.64
N ASN A 60 -43.72 33.21 -6.24
CA ASN A 60 -44.36 32.03 -5.65
C ASN A 60 -44.77 30.97 -6.70
N SER A 61 -43.85 30.46 -7.51
CA SER A 61 -44.16 29.36 -8.44
C SER A 61 -43.28 28.14 -8.17
N GLU A 62 -43.89 26.95 -8.10
CA GLU A 62 -43.23 25.66 -7.86
C GLU A 62 -42.21 25.24 -8.94
N ALA A 63 -41.86 26.14 -9.87
CA ALA A 63 -41.05 25.83 -11.05
C ALA A 63 -39.54 26.10 -10.88
N CYS A 64 -39.06 26.76 -9.83
CA CYS A 64 -37.62 26.95 -9.59
C CYS A 64 -37.07 25.97 -8.54
N ARG A 65 -37.03 24.68 -8.89
CA ARG A 65 -36.39 23.64 -8.07
C ARG A 65 -34.89 23.61 -8.36
N ALA A 66 -34.10 24.30 -7.54
CA ALA A 66 -32.66 24.33 -7.68
C ALA A 66 -32.04 22.99 -7.24
N ILE A 67 -31.35 22.30 -8.16
CA ILE A 67 -30.47 21.18 -7.86
C ILE A 67 -29.13 21.79 -7.46
N LEU A 68 -28.87 21.96 -6.16
CA LEU A 68 -27.58 22.45 -5.66
C LEU A 68 -26.82 21.36 -4.90
N ARG A 69 -25.59 21.10 -5.36
CA ARG A 69 -24.57 20.39 -4.60
C ARG A 69 -23.95 21.40 -3.63
N CYS A 70 -24.17 21.27 -2.31
CA CYS A 70 -23.40 22.12 -1.38
C CYS A 70 -21.97 21.59 -1.31
N ASN A 71 -21.07 22.23 -2.05
CA ASN A 71 -19.65 21.98 -1.86
C ASN A 71 -18.97 23.01 -0.95
N GLU A 72 -19.51 24.24 -0.81
CA GLU A 72 -18.91 25.26 0.10
C GLU A 72 -19.93 26.23 0.74
N SER A 73 -20.95 26.70 0.00
CA SER A 73 -21.96 27.63 0.55
C SER A 73 -23.28 27.71 -0.22
N ILE A 74 -24.36 28.08 0.47
CA ILE A 74 -25.71 28.30 -0.07
C ILE A 74 -26.08 29.77 0.17
N PRO A 75 -26.08 30.63 -0.86
CA PRO A 75 -26.50 32.02 -0.74
C PRO A 75 -28.03 32.15 -0.75
N ILE A 76 -28.54 33.10 0.03
CA ILE A 76 -29.96 33.35 0.26
C ILE A 76 -30.17 34.87 0.21
N PHE A 77 -31.18 35.32 -0.55
CA PHE A 77 -31.55 36.72 -0.60
C PHE A 77 -33.06 36.90 -0.58
N PHE A 78 -33.54 37.81 0.29
CA PHE A 78 -34.93 38.23 0.37
C PHE A 78 -35.02 39.75 0.53
N ALA A 79 -35.60 40.42 -0.46
CA ALA A 79 -35.69 41.89 -0.47
C ALA A 79 -36.50 42.44 0.71
N SER A 80 -37.53 41.72 1.17
CA SER A 80 -38.34 42.09 2.34
C SER A 80 -38.94 40.81 2.94
N PRO A 81 -38.20 40.09 3.81
CA PRO A 81 -38.74 38.91 4.47
C PRO A 81 -39.96 39.28 5.33
N VAL A 82 -40.82 38.29 5.57
CA VAL A 82 -41.94 38.36 6.52
C VAL A 82 -41.90 37.12 7.39
N ASP A 83 -42.55 37.16 8.54
CA ASP A 83 -42.66 36.00 9.43
C ASP A 83 -43.23 34.79 8.67
N GLY A 84 -42.55 33.65 8.81
CA GLY A 84 -42.91 32.42 8.12
C GLY A 84 -41.71 31.62 7.64
N THR A 85 -41.99 30.46 7.06
CA THR A 85 -40.98 29.51 6.58
C THR A 85 -40.90 29.54 5.05
N LYS A 86 -39.69 29.35 4.51
CA LYS A 86 -39.44 29.12 3.08
C LYS A 86 -38.48 27.95 2.91
N THR A 87 -38.82 27.04 2.01
CA THR A 87 -37.93 25.96 1.59
C THR A 87 -36.85 26.52 0.68
N ILE A 88 -35.59 26.34 1.06
CA ILE A 88 -34.42 26.77 0.28
C ILE A 88 -33.80 25.60 -0.49
N ILE A 89 -33.95 24.37 0.01
CA ILE A 89 -33.63 23.14 -0.72
C ILE A 89 -34.84 22.22 -0.63
N SER A 90 -35.45 21.91 -1.78
CA SER A 90 -36.63 21.02 -1.83
C SER A 90 -36.28 19.54 -1.74
N ARG A 91 -35.03 19.17 -2.05
CA ARG A 91 -34.49 17.82 -1.95
C ARG A 91 -32.97 17.85 -2.05
N ALA A 92 -32.25 17.45 -1.02
CA ALA A 92 -30.81 17.30 -1.06
C ALA A 92 -30.41 16.14 -1.98
N THR A 93 -29.53 16.38 -2.95
CA THR A 93 -29.03 15.33 -3.88
C THR A 93 -27.83 14.57 -3.32
N ASP A 94 -27.07 15.20 -2.44
CA ASP A 94 -25.86 14.68 -1.82
C ASP A 94 -25.93 14.91 -0.30
N PRO A 95 -25.29 14.06 0.52
CA PRO A 95 -25.25 14.27 1.96
C PRO A 95 -24.20 15.33 2.34
N PHE A 96 -24.53 16.18 3.31
CA PHE A 96 -23.62 17.21 3.84
C PHE A 96 -23.93 17.58 5.28
N THR A 97 -23.04 18.35 5.90
CA THR A 97 -23.24 18.92 7.24
C THR A 97 -23.29 20.43 7.16
N ILE A 98 -24.29 21.06 7.77
CA ILE A 98 -24.38 22.51 7.91
C ILE A 98 -23.42 22.94 9.01
N ASP A 99 -22.55 23.90 8.73
CA ASP A 99 -21.53 24.37 9.66
C ASP A 99 -21.90 25.73 10.28
N ALA A 100 -22.35 26.70 9.46
CA ALA A 100 -22.71 28.02 9.97
C ALA A 100 -23.76 28.75 9.11
N LEU A 101 -24.37 29.77 9.70
CA LEU A 101 -25.18 30.79 9.03
C LEU A 101 -24.47 32.14 9.19
N HIS A 102 -24.20 32.79 8.07
CA HIS A 102 -23.82 34.20 7.99
C HIS A 102 -25.03 34.99 7.50
N ALA A 103 -25.50 36.00 8.22
CA ALA A 103 -26.71 36.74 7.81
C ALA A 103 -26.62 38.24 8.11
N THR A 104 -27.24 39.06 7.28
CA THR A 104 -27.36 40.53 7.42
C THR A 104 -28.74 40.97 6.93
N CYS A 105 -29.29 42.02 7.56
CA CYS A 105 -30.28 42.88 6.90
C CYS A 105 -29.54 44.16 6.47
N VAL A 106 -30.02 44.89 5.46
CA VAL A 106 -29.48 46.24 5.17
C VAL A 106 -30.03 47.25 6.20
N SER A 107 -31.28 47.09 6.61
CA SER A 107 -31.92 47.85 7.67
C SER A 107 -32.98 47.00 8.37
N GLY A 108 -33.44 47.42 9.55
CA GLY A 108 -34.38 46.65 10.38
C GLY A 108 -33.76 45.40 11.01
N THR A 109 -34.61 44.54 11.57
CA THR A 109 -34.19 43.33 12.28
C THR A 109 -35.10 42.14 11.98
N CYS A 110 -34.58 40.93 12.15
CA CYS A 110 -35.37 39.70 12.15
C CYS A 110 -34.69 38.62 13.01
N THR A 111 -35.42 37.57 13.37
CA THR A 111 -34.87 36.33 13.93
C THR A 111 -34.98 35.23 12.89
N VAL A 112 -33.93 34.43 12.72
CA VAL A 112 -33.83 33.40 11.69
C VAL A 112 -33.57 32.03 12.30
N ALA A 113 -34.25 31.01 11.80
CA ALA A 113 -33.94 29.61 12.09
C ALA A 113 -33.63 28.86 10.80
N VAL A 114 -32.58 28.02 10.81
CA VAL A 114 -32.33 27.03 9.76
C VAL A 114 -32.91 25.69 10.21
N LYS A 115 -33.65 25.02 9.32
CA LYS A 115 -34.33 23.76 9.62
C LYS A 115 -33.99 22.69 8.59
N ILE A 116 -33.88 21.45 9.04
CA ILE A 116 -33.79 20.24 8.22
C ILE A 116 -35.05 19.42 8.50
N ASN A 117 -35.82 19.12 7.46
CA ASN A 117 -37.10 18.42 7.58
C ASN A 117 -38.05 19.03 8.62
N GLY A 118 -38.11 20.37 8.70
CA GLY A 118 -38.91 21.10 9.70
C GLY A 118 -38.34 21.16 11.12
N VAL A 119 -37.26 20.40 11.42
CA VAL A 119 -36.56 20.41 12.71
C VAL A 119 -35.47 21.47 12.71
N ALA A 120 -35.45 22.34 13.72
CA ALA A 120 -34.44 23.39 13.82
C ALA A 120 -33.04 22.81 14.09
N VAL A 121 -32.05 23.32 13.36
CA VAL A 121 -30.63 23.00 13.56
C VAL A 121 -30.15 23.64 14.86
N THR A 122 -29.55 22.86 15.76
CA THR A 122 -29.06 23.36 17.04
C THR A 122 -27.93 24.37 16.80
N GLY A 123 -27.99 25.52 17.47
CA GLY A 123 -27.07 26.65 17.26
C GLY A 123 -27.53 27.61 16.16
N LEU A 124 -28.46 27.19 15.29
CA LEU A 124 -29.09 28.01 14.25
C LEU A 124 -30.62 28.09 14.43
N SER A 125 -31.14 27.83 15.63
CA SER A 125 -32.59 27.73 15.89
C SER A 125 -33.29 29.07 16.15
N ALA A 126 -32.53 30.12 16.48
CA ALA A 126 -33.01 31.48 16.72
C ALA A 126 -31.84 32.48 16.64
N VAL A 127 -31.43 32.84 15.43
CA VAL A 127 -30.33 33.76 15.15
C VAL A 127 -30.88 35.17 14.96
N ALA A 128 -30.52 36.10 15.84
CA ALA A 128 -30.91 37.51 15.70
C ALA A 128 -30.06 38.20 14.62
N VAL A 129 -30.71 38.77 13.61
CA VAL A 129 -30.06 39.41 12.45
C VAL A 129 -30.39 40.90 12.43
N THR A 130 -29.35 41.72 12.25
CA THR A 130 -29.42 43.19 12.19
C THR A 130 -28.56 43.72 11.03
N SER A 131 -28.43 45.05 10.93
CA SER A 131 -27.56 45.72 9.96
C SER A 131 -26.06 45.50 10.17
N SER A 132 -25.63 45.05 11.34
CA SER A 132 -24.21 44.78 11.63
C SER A 132 -23.75 43.40 11.14
N GLY A 133 -24.69 42.54 10.73
CA GLY A 133 -24.42 41.16 10.38
C GLY A 133 -24.17 40.25 11.58
N VAL A 134 -24.35 38.95 11.35
CA VAL A 134 -24.18 37.92 12.36
C VAL A 134 -23.60 36.64 11.75
N THR A 135 -22.77 35.96 12.53
CA THR A 135 -22.30 34.59 12.27
C THR A 135 -22.78 33.70 13.41
N ALA A 136 -23.53 32.65 13.10
CA ALA A 136 -23.95 31.63 14.05
C ALA A 136 -23.48 30.25 13.57
N THR A 137 -23.07 29.39 14.51
CA THR A 137 -22.50 28.08 14.20
C THR A 137 -23.49 26.98 14.56
N ALA A 138 -23.64 26.00 13.68
CA ALA A 138 -24.41 24.79 13.94
C ALA A 138 -23.62 23.85 14.86
N THR A 139 -24.27 23.35 15.92
CA THR A 139 -23.60 22.52 16.94
C THR A 139 -24.15 21.11 17.04
N ALA A 140 -25.39 20.87 16.60
CA ALA A 140 -26.02 19.56 16.54
C ALA A 140 -27.23 19.59 15.59
N LEU A 141 -27.80 18.42 15.29
CA LEU A 141 -28.94 18.26 14.36
C LEU A 141 -28.72 18.95 13.01
N ASN A 142 -27.46 18.99 12.55
CA ASN A 142 -27.00 19.73 11.39
C ASN A 142 -26.57 18.82 10.24
N THR A 143 -26.94 17.54 10.29
CA THR A 143 -26.63 16.56 9.24
C THR A 143 -27.81 16.49 8.27
N VAL A 144 -27.51 16.67 6.98
CA VAL A 144 -28.47 16.58 5.87
C VAL A 144 -28.19 15.29 5.10
N ALA A 145 -29.19 14.43 4.98
CA ALA A 145 -29.15 13.22 4.18
C ALA A 145 -29.70 13.47 2.76
N VAL A 146 -29.40 12.56 1.83
CA VAL A 146 -29.99 12.58 0.48
C VAL A 146 -31.52 12.47 0.62
N GLY A 147 -32.25 13.38 0.00
CA GLY A 147 -33.70 13.44 0.05
C GLY A 147 -34.27 14.45 1.04
N ASP A 148 -33.48 14.92 2.02
CA ASP A 148 -33.94 15.88 3.01
C ASP A 148 -34.25 17.24 2.39
N TYR A 149 -35.17 17.99 2.99
CA TYR A 149 -35.44 19.38 2.64
C TYR A 149 -34.87 20.34 3.70
N ILE A 150 -34.41 21.50 3.24
CA ILE A 150 -33.87 22.56 4.10
C ILE A 150 -34.75 23.78 3.99
N GLU A 151 -35.06 24.37 5.14
CA GLU A 151 -35.89 25.55 5.24
C GLU A 151 -35.19 26.63 6.05
N ILE A 152 -35.56 27.87 5.74
CA ILE A 152 -35.27 29.04 6.55
C ILE A 152 -36.59 29.60 7.07
N ALA A 153 -36.65 29.89 8.36
CA ALA A 153 -37.82 30.47 9.00
C ALA A 153 -37.46 31.82 9.58
N TRP A 154 -38.21 32.85 9.23
CA TRP A 154 -38.13 34.16 9.87
C TRP A 154 -39.22 34.29 10.93
N SER A 155 -38.87 34.95 12.02
CA SER A 155 -39.78 35.40 13.06
C SER A 155 -39.37 36.77 13.55
N SER A 156 -40.33 37.49 14.16
CA SER A 156 -40.08 38.82 14.72
C SER A 156 -39.47 39.77 13.68
N VAL A 157 -39.88 39.68 12.42
CA VAL A 157 -39.41 40.58 11.38
C VAL A 157 -39.93 41.98 11.65
N SER A 158 -39.02 42.91 11.90
CA SER A 158 -39.30 44.32 12.15
C SER A 158 -38.59 45.16 11.09
N SER A 159 -39.29 45.36 9.97
CA SER A 159 -38.80 46.17 8.84
C SER A 159 -37.44 45.71 8.28
N CYS A 160 -37.12 44.41 8.35
CA CYS A 160 -35.89 43.90 7.72
C CYS A 160 -35.98 44.09 6.20
N VAL A 161 -35.00 44.79 5.63
CA VAL A 161 -34.89 45.02 4.18
C VAL A 161 -33.61 44.40 3.66
N ASN A 162 -33.68 43.81 2.47
CA ASN A 162 -32.56 43.17 1.77
C ASN A 162 -31.81 42.20 2.70
N PHE A 163 -32.56 41.25 3.25
CA PHE A 163 -31.98 40.14 3.99
C PHE A 163 -31.07 39.34 3.06
N ALA A 164 -29.81 39.21 3.44
CA ALA A 164 -28.84 38.36 2.78
C ALA A 164 -28.30 37.36 3.78
N ALA A 165 -28.18 36.11 3.36
CA ALA A 165 -27.55 35.09 4.17
C ALA A 165 -26.77 34.08 3.34
N THR A 166 -25.81 33.44 3.98
CA THR A 166 -25.02 32.35 3.42
C THR A 166 -24.96 31.23 4.45
N ILE A 167 -25.43 30.05 4.09
CA ILE A 167 -25.23 28.84 4.88
C ILE A 167 -23.94 28.17 4.38
N THR A 168 -22.96 27.97 5.26
CA THR A 168 -21.78 27.18 4.92
C THR A 168 -22.01 25.72 5.28
N CYS A 169 -21.51 24.84 4.42
CA CYS A 169 -21.62 23.40 4.63
C CYS A 169 -20.38 22.69 4.08
N ARG A 170 -20.14 21.52 4.64
CA ARG A 170 -19.09 20.60 4.20
C ARG A 170 -19.72 19.33 3.65
N ALA A 171 -19.25 18.91 2.48
CA ALA A 171 -19.64 17.65 1.88
C ALA A 171 -19.40 16.49 2.87
N ARG A 172 -20.41 15.65 3.08
CA ARG A 172 -20.21 14.31 3.62
C ARG A 172 -20.02 13.43 2.41
N TYR A 173 -18.80 13.01 2.14
CA TYR A 173 -18.71 11.67 1.58
C TYR A 173 -19.25 10.76 2.69
N PRO A 174 -20.28 9.95 2.46
CA PRO A 174 -20.66 8.95 3.42
C PRO A 174 -19.46 8.01 3.50
N ASN A 175 -18.56 8.28 4.44
CA ASN A 175 -17.74 7.22 4.97
C ASN A 175 -18.79 6.23 5.48
N GLY A 176 -18.96 5.12 4.76
CA GLY A 176 -19.75 4.01 5.28
C GLY A 176 -19.26 3.67 6.69
N PRO A 177 -19.99 2.83 7.45
CA PRO A 177 -19.37 2.18 8.60
C PRO A 177 -17.99 1.72 8.16
N ALA A 178 -16.93 2.11 8.88
CA ALA A 178 -15.60 1.60 8.56
C ALA A 178 -15.77 0.09 8.39
N GLY A 179 -15.48 -0.43 7.20
CA GLY A 179 -15.60 -1.86 6.96
C GLY A 179 -14.87 -2.56 8.09
N ALA A 180 -15.44 -3.65 8.64
CA ALA A 180 -14.72 -4.46 9.61
C ALA A 180 -13.31 -4.68 9.06
N PHE A 181 -12.28 -4.40 9.86
CA PHE A 181 -10.89 -4.51 9.40
C PHE A 181 -10.75 -5.86 8.70
N GLY A 182 -10.33 -5.82 7.43
CA GLY A 182 -10.11 -7.03 6.65
C GLY A 182 -9.10 -7.94 7.36
N PRO A 183 -9.00 -9.21 6.95
CA PRO A 183 -8.03 -10.13 7.53
C PRO A 183 -6.63 -9.49 7.54
N THR A 184 -6.04 -9.42 8.73
CA THR A 184 -4.74 -8.83 8.98
C THR A 184 -3.67 -9.91 9.07
N THR A 185 -2.41 -9.55 8.79
CA THR A 185 -1.27 -10.46 8.96
C THR A 185 -0.47 -10.05 10.18
N HIS A 186 -0.37 -10.96 11.13
CA HIS A 186 0.43 -10.82 12.34
C HIS A 186 1.81 -11.45 12.15
N PHE A 187 2.81 -10.98 12.91
CA PHE A 187 4.17 -11.52 12.91
C PHE A 187 4.65 -11.72 14.34
N GLY A 188 5.43 -12.78 14.60
CA GLY A 188 6.06 -12.96 15.90
C GLY A 188 6.85 -14.26 16.03
N SER A 189 7.56 -14.40 17.16
CA SER A 189 8.24 -15.65 17.52
C SER A 189 7.29 -16.61 18.23
N GLY A 190 7.51 -17.91 18.01
CA GLY A 190 6.72 -18.99 18.59
C GLY A 190 5.34 -19.17 17.93
N ALA A 191 4.55 -20.10 18.49
CA ALA A 191 3.18 -20.32 18.05
C ALA A 191 2.29 -19.11 18.37
N PRO A 192 1.37 -18.70 17.47
CA PRO A 192 0.44 -17.63 17.78
C PRO A 192 -0.48 -18.02 18.94
N SER A 193 -0.72 -17.08 19.86
CA SER A 193 -1.67 -17.30 20.95
C SER A 193 -3.11 -17.33 20.43
N SER A 194 -3.98 -18.13 21.07
CA SER A 194 -5.40 -18.21 20.69
C SER A 194 -6.14 -16.87 20.83
N GLY A 195 -5.68 -15.98 21.72
CA GLY A 195 -6.22 -14.63 21.90
C GLY A 195 -5.79 -13.61 20.84
N LEU A 196 -4.76 -13.89 20.04
CA LEU A 196 -4.24 -12.97 19.02
C LEU A 196 -5.12 -12.97 17.77
N GLY A 197 -5.57 -11.79 17.33
CA GLY A 197 -6.28 -11.60 16.06
C GLY A 197 -7.71 -12.14 16.00
N SER A 198 -8.37 -11.93 14.87
CA SER A 198 -9.73 -12.39 14.54
C SER A 198 -9.71 -13.54 13.53
N ASN A 199 -10.83 -14.25 13.38
CA ASN A 199 -10.95 -15.28 12.34
C ASN A 199 -10.75 -14.66 10.95
N GLY A 200 -10.00 -15.34 10.09
CA GLY A 200 -9.56 -14.85 8.79
C GLY A 200 -8.15 -14.24 8.80
N ASP A 201 -7.62 -13.85 9.97
CA ASP A 201 -6.26 -13.33 10.07
C ASP A 201 -5.22 -14.39 9.73
N TYR A 202 -4.07 -13.91 9.25
CA TYR A 202 -2.87 -14.70 9.03
C TYR A 202 -1.83 -14.41 10.11
N TYR A 203 -0.96 -15.37 10.38
CA TYR A 203 0.20 -15.19 11.25
C TYR A 203 1.43 -15.84 10.62
N ILE A 204 2.52 -15.10 10.53
CA ILE A 204 3.80 -15.59 9.99
C ILE A 204 4.83 -15.61 11.13
N ARG A 205 5.38 -16.79 11.40
CA ARG A 205 6.46 -16.95 12.39
C ARG A 205 7.74 -16.30 11.92
N THR A 206 8.40 -15.60 12.83
CA THR A 206 9.70 -14.96 12.64
C THR A 206 10.81 -15.67 13.41
N ASP A 207 10.58 -16.91 13.87
CA ASP A 207 11.59 -17.75 14.52
C ASP A 207 12.77 -18.05 13.58
N ILE A 208 13.95 -18.37 14.12
CA ILE A 208 15.08 -18.88 13.32
C ILE A 208 15.02 -20.42 13.28
N GLY A 209 15.43 -21.01 12.16
CA GLY A 209 15.56 -22.46 12.01
C GLY A 209 14.29 -23.11 11.46
N ALA A 210 13.92 -24.28 11.98
CA ALA A 210 12.91 -25.15 11.38
C ALA A 210 11.51 -24.54 11.29
N ASN A 211 11.18 -23.54 12.11
CA ASN A 211 9.85 -22.90 12.18
C ASN A 211 9.80 -21.51 11.53
N LEU A 212 10.90 -21.03 10.95
CA LEU A 212 10.94 -19.74 10.26
C LEU A 212 9.90 -19.72 9.15
N GLY A 213 9.05 -18.70 9.11
CA GLY A 213 8.07 -18.52 8.04
C GLY A 213 6.87 -19.47 8.10
N ASP A 214 6.71 -20.28 9.15
CA ASP A 214 5.46 -21.02 9.38
C ASP A 214 4.28 -20.04 9.33
N THR A 215 3.34 -20.32 8.44
CA THR A 215 2.19 -19.45 8.17
C THR A 215 0.93 -20.13 8.68
N TYR A 216 0.16 -19.41 9.49
CA TYR A 216 -1.07 -19.87 10.10
C TYR A 216 -2.25 -19.04 9.59
N ILE A 217 -3.44 -19.64 9.54
CA ILE A 217 -4.73 -18.95 9.38
C ILE A 217 -5.57 -19.16 10.63
N LYS A 218 -6.27 -18.12 11.08
CA LYS A 218 -7.19 -18.23 12.22
C LYS A 218 -8.60 -18.61 11.74
N VAL A 219 -9.11 -19.74 12.22
CA VAL A 219 -10.47 -20.24 11.89
C VAL A 219 -11.15 -20.69 13.17
N SER A 220 -12.38 -20.24 13.39
CA SER A 220 -13.20 -20.60 14.57
C SER A 220 -12.48 -20.42 15.91
N GLY A 221 -11.66 -19.37 16.04
CA GLY A 221 -10.93 -19.01 17.26
C GLY A 221 -9.57 -19.70 17.42
N SER A 222 -9.17 -20.58 16.49
CA SER A 222 -7.93 -21.34 16.55
C SER A 222 -7.00 -21.06 15.37
N TRP A 223 -5.69 -21.05 15.63
CA TRP A 223 -4.67 -20.91 14.60
C TRP A 223 -4.30 -22.27 14.02
N THR A 224 -4.47 -22.41 12.70
CA THR A 224 -4.12 -23.64 11.97
C THR A 224 -2.93 -23.36 11.07
N LEU A 225 -1.90 -24.20 11.12
CA LEU A 225 -0.74 -24.13 10.22
C LEU A 225 -1.19 -24.47 8.79
N ILE A 226 -0.95 -23.56 7.84
CA ILE A 226 -1.34 -23.73 6.43
C ILE A 226 -0.15 -23.89 5.49
N GLY A 227 1.06 -23.58 5.94
CA GLY A 227 2.26 -23.73 5.12
C GLY A 227 3.46 -23.01 5.71
N LYS A 228 4.48 -22.84 4.88
CA LYS A 228 5.68 -22.07 5.21
C LYS A 228 6.03 -21.13 4.05
N LEU A 229 6.38 -19.89 4.38
CA LEU A 229 6.85 -18.90 3.41
C LEU A 229 8.37 -18.95 3.22
N SER A 230 9.10 -19.64 4.11
CA SER A 230 10.53 -19.87 3.97
C SER A 230 10.82 -21.09 3.08
N GLY A 231 11.91 -21.03 2.33
CA GLY A 231 12.44 -22.19 1.61
C GLY A 231 13.19 -23.16 2.55
N PRO A 232 13.48 -24.39 2.09
CA PRO A 232 14.31 -25.34 2.83
C PRO A 232 15.66 -24.71 3.25
N GLY A 233 16.05 -24.93 4.51
CA GLY A 233 17.33 -24.47 5.06
C GLY A 233 18.39 -25.57 5.11
N TYR A 234 19.64 -25.19 5.38
CA TYR A 234 20.76 -26.13 5.59
C TYR A 234 21.10 -26.38 7.05
N LEU A 235 20.47 -25.69 8.00
CA LEU A 235 20.76 -25.92 9.41
C LEU A 235 20.16 -27.26 9.85
N ALA A 236 21.00 -28.26 10.09
CA ALA A 236 20.61 -29.57 10.59
C ALA A 236 21.19 -29.83 11.98
N SER A 237 20.46 -30.62 12.78
CA SER A 237 21.00 -31.27 13.96
C SER A 237 20.72 -32.77 13.94
N SER A 238 21.53 -33.57 14.63
CA SER A 238 21.33 -35.02 14.72
C SER A 238 21.81 -35.60 16.03
N THR A 239 21.01 -36.51 16.58
CA THR A 239 21.38 -37.35 17.73
C THR A 239 21.87 -38.75 17.36
N THR A 240 22.11 -39.00 16.06
CA THR A 240 22.57 -40.31 15.60
C THR A 240 23.96 -40.61 16.15
N SER A 241 24.12 -41.79 16.75
CA SER A 241 25.40 -42.27 17.28
C SER A 241 26.36 -42.58 16.14
N VAL A 242 27.35 -41.71 15.94
CA VAL A 242 28.33 -41.82 14.85
C VAL A 242 29.73 -41.63 15.41
N THR A 243 30.68 -42.45 14.98
CA THR A 243 32.11 -42.28 15.32
C THR A 243 32.76 -41.26 14.40
N THR A 244 33.48 -40.30 14.95
CA THR A 244 34.29 -39.34 14.19
C THR A 244 35.33 -40.07 13.34
N GLY A 245 35.46 -39.71 12.06
CA GLY A 245 36.44 -40.30 11.15
C GLY A 245 36.11 -40.04 9.68
N THR A 246 36.88 -40.65 8.77
CA THR A 246 36.58 -40.63 7.33
C THR A 246 35.63 -41.76 6.93
N GLY A 247 35.25 -41.82 5.65
CA GLY A 247 34.37 -42.85 5.08
C GLY A 247 32.89 -42.46 5.08
N SER A 248 32.05 -43.38 4.61
CA SER A 248 30.59 -43.16 4.53
C SER A 248 29.96 -43.13 5.92
N LYS A 249 29.16 -42.10 6.18
CA LYS A 249 28.44 -41.90 7.44
C LYS A 249 27.02 -41.44 7.17
N THR A 250 26.11 -41.83 8.06
CA THR A 250 24.68 -41.51 7.94
C THR A 250 24.17 -40.91 9.25
N TRP A 251 23.37 -39.85 9.13
CA TRP A 251 22.67 -39.18 10.22
C TRP A 251 21.18 -39.16 9.94
N THR A 252 20.37 -39.23 10.98
CA THR A 252 18.96 -38.82 10.93
C THR A 252 18.88 -37.37 11.37
N THR A 253 18.46 -36.48 10.46
CA THR A 253 18.25 -35.04 10.70
C THR A 253 16.76 -34.70 10.60
N GLN A 254 16.43 -33.42 10.61
CA GLN A 254 15.08 -32.95 10.30
C GLN A 254 14.69 -33.29 8.85
N THR A 255 13.41 -33.51 8.61
CA THR A 255 12.83 -33.65 7.26
C THR A 255 12.77 -32.30 6.53
N GLY A 256 12.78 -32.32 5.19
CA GLY A 256 12.54 -31.13 4.37
C GLY A 256 13.65 -30.09 4.32
N LEU A 257 14.90 -30.46 4.64
CA LEU A 257 16.08 -29.58 4.50
C LEU A 257 16.58 -29.50 3.06
N ALA A 258 17.46 -28.53 2.78
CA ALA A 258 17.95 -28.22 1.44
C ALA A 258 19.14 -29.07 0.95
N TYR A 259 19.56 -30.09 1.70
CA TYR A 259 20.72 -30.90 1.32
C TYR A 259 20.50 -31.64 0.00
N SER A 260 21.44 -31.48 -0.92
CA SER A 260 21.46 -32.17 -2.22
C SER A 260 22.72 -33.00 -2.38
N VAL A 261 22.64 -34.06 -3.19
CA VAL A 261 23.82 -34.86 -3.57
C VAL A 261 24.87 -33.95 -4.21
N GLY A 262 26.14 -34.13 -3.83
CA GLY A 262 27.26 -33.31 -4.29
C GLY A 262 27.53 -32.07 -3.44
N ALA A 263 26.64 -31.69 -2.52
CA ALA A 263 26.91 -30.60 -1.59
C ALA A 263 28.01 -30.99 -0.59
N ARG A 264 28.98 -30.11 -0.39
CA ARG A 264 29.98 -30.28 0.68
C ARG A 264 29.41 -29.79 2.00
N ILE A 265 29.61 -30.58 3.05
CA ILE A 265 29.07 -30.31 4.38
C ILE A 265 30.16 -30.36 5.45
N ARG A 266 29.93 -29.63 6.54
CA ARG A 266 30.64 -29.79 7.80
C ARG A 266 29.66 -30.30 8.85
N VAL A 267 30.08 -31.35 9.55
CA VAL A 267 29.39 -31.95 10.70
C VAL A 267 30.28 -31.73 11.92
N TRP A 268 29.74 -31.20 13.02
CA TRP A 268 30.51 -31.04 14.25
C TRP A 268 29.71 -31.39 15.50
N SER A 269 30.42 -31.90 16.50
CA SER A 269 29.91 -32.20 17.83
C SER A 269 29.85 -30.92 18.65
N THR A 270 28.68 -30.60 19.21
CA THR A 270 28.49 -29.39 20.02
C THR A 270 29.20 -29.45 21.37
N GLY A 271 29.37 -30.64 21.93
CA GLY A 271 29.98 -30.85 23.25
C GLY A 271 31.48 -31.05 23.20
N SER A 272 32.01 -31.74 22.18
CA SER A 272 33.46 -32.03 22.08
C SER A 272 34.22 -31.15 21.09
N GLY A 273 33.53 -30.51 20.13
CA GLY A 273 34.18 -29.77 19.04
C GLY A 273 34.82 -30.67 17.95
N ASP A 274 34.71 -32.00 18.07
CA ASP A 274 35.12 -32.91 17.01
C ASP A 274 34.32 -32.61 15.73
N TRP A 275 34.96 -32.68 14.57
CA TRP A 275 34.31 -32.34 13.31
C TRP A 275 34.72 -33.25 12.16
N MET A 276 33.86 -33.31 11.15
CA MET A 276 34.05 -34.03 9.90
C MET A 276 33.60 -33.15 8.73
N GLU A 277 34.26 -33.28 7.60
CA GLU A 277 33.82 -32.70 6.33
C GLU A 277 33.79 -33.76 5.24
N GLY A 278 32.84 -33.59 4.31
CA GLY A 278 32.64 -34.53 3.23
C GLY A 278 31.54 -34.09 2.27
N VAL A 279 31.26 -34.95 1.30
CA VAL A 279 30.28 -34.70 0.24
C VAL A 279 29.04 -35.54 0.47
N VAL A 280 27.87 -34.91 0.40
CA VAL A 280 26.57 -35.58 0.50
C VAL A 280 26.38 -36.55 -0.66
N THR A 281 26.06 -37.80 -0.35
CA THR A 281 25.78 -38.85 -1.33
C THR A 281 24.30 -39.20 -1.39
N ALA A 282 23.53 -38.93 -0.34
CA ALA A 282 22.07 -39.07 -0.35
C ALA A 282 21.42 -38.19 0.74
N TYR A 283 20.23 -37.65 0.45
CA TYR A 283 19.34 -37.08 1.47
C TYR A 283 17.89 -37.45 1.16
N ASN A 284 17.21 -38.10 2.11
CA ASN A 284 15.80 -38.39 2.00
C ASN A 284 15.00 -37.29 2.70
N THR A 285 14.35 -36.42 1.91
CA THR A 285 13.59 -35.28 2.41
C THR A 285 12.41 -35.67 3.29
N SER A 286 11.88 -36.89 3.14
CA SER A 286 10.73 -37.40 3.90
C SER A 286 11.11 -38.07 5.21
N THR A 287 12.31 -38.66 5.31
CA THR A 287 12.77 -39.35 6.54
C THR A 287 13.87 -38.60 7.29
N GLY A 288 14.48 -37.58 6.67
CA GLY A 288 15.63 -36.86 7.23
C GLY A 288 16.94 -37.64 7.20
N SER A 289 16.99 -38.80 6.53
CA SER A 289 18.22 -39.59 6.43
C SER A 289 19.22 -38.90 5.49
N LEU A 290 20.37 -38.47 6.03
CA LEU A 290 21.47 -37.81 5.33
C LEU A 290 22.68 -38.73 5.33
N THR A 291 23.17 -39.12 4.16
CA THR A 291 24.41 -39.88 3.98
C THR A 291 25.43 -39.02 3.26
N ALA A 292 26.67 -39.03 3.76
CA ALA A 292 27.80 -38.34 3.15
C ALA A 292 29.08 -39.17 3.27
N THR A 293 29.99 -39.00 2.32
CA THR A 293 31.32 -39.58 2.38
C THR A 293 32.28 -38.55 2.96
N MET A 294 32.79 -38.82 4.16
CA MET A 294 33.72 -37.94 4.86
C MET A 294 35.15 -38.15 4.37
N ASP A 295 35.80 -37.07 3.97
CA ASP A 295 37.19 -37.05 3.52
C ASP A 295 38.14 -36.43 4.54
N ARG A 296 37.60 -35.67 5.51
CA ARG A 296 38.37 -35.02 6.58
C ARG A 296 37.68 -35.19 7.91
N ALA A 297 38.48 -35.33 8.95
CA ALA A 297 38.02 -35.39 10.33
C ALA A 297 39.06 -34.82 11.28
N SER A 298 38.60 -34.29 12.41
CA SER A 298 39.42 -33.92 13.55
C SER A 298 38.75 -34.40 14.84
N GLY A 299 39.54 -34.95 15.74
CA GLY A 299 39.04 -35.60 16.95
C GLY A 299 38.74 -37.08 16.76
N SER A 300 38.18 -37.69 17.80
CA SER A 300 37.93 -39.13 17.87
C SER A 300 36.73 -39.44 18.78
N GLY A 301 36.28 -40.70 18.75
CA GLY A 301 35.17 -41.18 19.58
C GLY A 301 33.80 -41.05 18.92
N THR A 302 32.78 -41.55 19.62
CA THR A 302 31.39 -41.61 19.15
C THR A 302 30.57 -40.50 19.81
N ARG A 303 29.82 -39.74 19.00
CA ARG A 303 29.02 -38.59 19.45
C ARG A 303 27.56 -38.73 19.04
N THR A 304 26.71 -37.98 19.72
CA THR A 304 25.23 -37.99 19.57
C THR A 304 24.65 -36.57 19.60
N ASP A 305 25.47 -35.57 19.28
CA ASP A 305 25.15 -34.15 19.42
C ASP A 305 25.71 -33.35 18.23
N TRP A 306 25.32 -33.78 17.03
CA TRP A 306 25.81 -33.24 15.79
C TRP A 306 25.05 -32.01 15.35
N THR A 307 25.76 -31.00 14.88
CA THR A 307 25.25 -29.93 14.04
C THR A 307 25.86 -30.04 12.65
N ILE A 308 25.05 -29.81 11.61
CA ILE A 308 25.43 -29.99 10.21
C ILE A 308 25.06 -28.74 9.44
N ASN A 309 26.00 -28.24 8.61
CA ASN A 309 25.78 -27.14 7.68
C ASN A 309 26.59 -27.35 6.38
N LEU A 310 26.34 -26.51 5.38
CA LEU A 310 27.19 -26.42 4.19
C LEU A 310 28.62 -26.03 4.56
N ALA A 311 29.57 -26.55 3.78
CA ALA A 311 30.96 -26.15 3.80
C ALA A 311 31.40 -25.78 2.39
N GLY A 312 32.38 -24.88 2.29
CA GLY A 312 33.07 -24.62 1.03
C GLY A 312 34.09 -25.72 0.73
N GLU A 313 34.37 -25.93 -0.55
CA GLU A 313 35.59 -26.64 -0.94
C GLU A 313 36.81 -25.85 -0.45
N MET A 314 37.88 -26.56 -0.11
CA MET A 314 39.13 -25.90 0.24
C MET A 314 39.69 -25.23 -1.03
N GLY A 315 40.11 -23.97 -0.91
CA GLY A 315 40.91 -23.35 -1.97
C GLY A 315 42.15 -24.20 -2.25
N GLY A 316 42.55 -24.33 -3.52
CA GLY A 316 43.82 -24.95 -3.86
C GLY A 316 44.91 -24.31 -3.00
N GLY A 317 45.68 -25.14 -2.28
CA GLY A 317 46.71 -24.64 -1.37
C GLY A 317 47.57 -23.61 -2.09
N ALA A 318 47.98 -22.56 -1.36
CA ALA A 318 49.02 -21.66 -1.88
C ALA A 318 50.16 -22.55 -2.37
N LEU A 319 50.55 -22.40 -3.64
CA LEU A 319 51.81 -22.95 -4.12
C LEU A 319 52.83 -22.51 -3.08
N GLY A 320 53.45 -23.48 -2.39
CA GLY A 320 54.42 -23.19 -1.35
C GLY A 320 55.40 -22.16 -1.91
N GLY A 321 55.47 -20.99 -1.26
CA GLY A 321 56.48 -20.01 -1.62
C GLY A 321 57.81 -20.66 -1.35
N ASP A 322 58.48 -21.11 -2.41
CA ASP A 322 59.94 -21.32 -2.49
C ASP A 322 60.44 -21.77 -3.89
N ASP A 323 59.58 -22.13 -4.86
CA ASP A 323 60.05 -22.58 -6.19
C ASP A 323 59.61 -21.68 -7.37
N TYR A 324 59.89 -20.38 -7.28
CA TYR A 324 60.11 -19.59 -8.50
C TYR A 324 61.61 -19.59 -8.83
N TYR A 325 62.09 -20.71 -9.38
CA TYR A 325 63.40 -20.77 -10.04
C TYR A 325 63.31 -19.88 -11.29
N SER A 326 63.58 -18.58 -11.14
CA SER A 326 63.73 -17.70 -12.29
C SER A 326 65.12 -17.96 -12.90
N PRO A 327 65.25 -18.14 -14.22
CA PRO A 327 66.54 -18.28 -14.90
C PRO A 327 67.37 -16.97 -14.90
N THR A 328 66.98 -15.98 -14.09
CA THR A 328 67.58 -14.63 -14.04
C THR A 328 68.11 -14.26 -12.65
N LEU A 329 68.00 -15.14 -11.65
CA LEU A 329 68.51 -14.90 -10.30
C LEU A 329 70.04 -15.01 -10.26
N LYS A 330 70.71 -13.87 -10.45
CA LYS A 330 72.15 -13.72 -10.18
C LYS A 330 72.35 -13.71 -8.65
N ARG A 331 72.84 -14.80 -8.07
CA ARG A 331 73.32 -14.78 -6.67
C ARG A 331 74.75 -14.24 -6.64
N TYR A 332 74.96 -13.19 -5.86
CA TYR A 332 76.30 -12.65 -5.57
C TYR A 332 76.74 -13.13 -4.19
N MET A 333 77.91 -13.74 -4.10
CA MET A 333 78.51 -14.13 -2.83
C MET A 333 79.68 -13.18 -2.52
N LYS A 334 79.72 -12.62 -1.30
CA LYS A 334 80.80 -11.73 -0.85
C LYS A 334 81.93 -12.54 -0.23
N ASN A 335 83.15 -12.39 -0.73
CA ASN A 335 84.33 -12.93 -0.08
C ASN A 335 84.59 -12.14 1.20
N GLN A 336 84.55 -12.82 2.35
CA GLN A 336 84.66 -12.15 3.65
C GLN A 336 86.07 -11.66 4.00
N THR A 337 87.10 -12.15 3.30
CA THR A 337 88.49 -11.74 3.50
C THR A 337 88.88 -10.58 2.59
N THR A 338 88.40 -10.55 1.34
CA THR A 338 88.77 -9.51 0.36
C THR A 338 87.68 -8.46 0.11
N GLY A 339 86.45 -8.70 0.57
CA GLY A 339 85.30 -7.80 0.40
C GLY A 339 84.68 -7.76 -1.00
N LEU A 340 85.23 -8.51 -1.96
CA LEU A 340 84.76 -8.57 -3.35
C LEU A 340 83.53 -9.48 -3.50
N TYR A 341 82.63 -9.15 -4.42
CA TYR A 341 81.48 -9.98 -4.77
C TYR A 341 81.79 -10.83 -6.01
N HIS A 342 81.56 -12.13 -5.92
CA HIS A 342 81.63 -13.05 -7.05
C HIS A 342 80.23 -13.36 -7.57
N ARG A 343 80.10 -13.40 -8.90
CA ARG A 343 78.89 -13.82 -9.60
C ARG A 343 78.92 -15.32 -9.75
N VAL A 344 77.87 -16.00 -9.28
CA VAL A 344 77.69 -17.43 -9.53
C VAL A 344 76.59 -17.56 -10.58
N TYR A 345 76.95 -18.08 -11.73
CA TYR A 345 76.00 -18.50 -12.76
C TYR A 345 75.92 -20.02 -12.78
N CYS A 346 74.73 -20.56 -13.00
CA CYS A 346 74.58 -21.90 -13.55
C CYS A 346 74.43 -21.72 -15.06
N ASP A 347 75.48 -22.04 -15.82
CA ASP A 347 75.36 -22.11 -17.28
C ASP A 347 74.92 -23.53 -17.64
N ASP A 348 73.67 -23.65 -18.08
CA ASP A 348 73.14 -24.88 -18.66
C ASP A 348 73.55 -24.98 -20.14
N VAL A 349 74.85 -24.98 -20.40
CA VAL A 349 75.35 -25.38 -21.73
C VAL A 349 75.81 -26.83 -21.61
N ASN A 350 74.88 -27.74 -21.92
CA ASN A 350 75.00 -29.21 -21.93
C ASN A 350 74.76 -29.96 -20.60
N GLY A 351 74.01 -29.39 -19.66
CA GLY A 351 73.45 -30.14 -18.51
C GLY A 351 74.47 -30.61 -17.47
N ILE A 352 75.65 -29.99 -17.42
CA ILE A 352 76.61 -30.16 -16.33
C ILE A 352 76.76 -28.81 -15.63
N PRO A 353 76.37 -28.67 -14.34
CA PRO A 353 76.56 -27.41 -13.63
C PRO A 353 78.06 -27.16 -13.48
N SER A 354 78.58 -26.20 -14.23
CA SER A 354 79.97 -25.76 -14.11
C SER A 354 80.02 -24.48 -13.28
N PHE A 355 80.90 -24.46 -12.27
CA PHE A 355 81.10 -23.32 -11.39
C PHE A 355 82.21 -22.44 -11.97
N VAL A 356 81.85 -21.33 -12.60
CA VAL A 356 82.82 -20.37 -13.15
C VAL A 356 82.96 -19.20 -12.19
N LEU A 357 84.18 -18.96 -11.70
CA LEU A 357 84.55 -17.79 -10.88
C LEU A 357 85.01 -16.65 -11.80
N ASP A 358 84.19 -15.63 -11.98
CA ASP A 358 84.60 -14.38 -12.64
C ASP A 358 85.27 -13.45 -11.62
N THR A 359 86.53 -13.10 -11.84
CA THR A 359 87.34 -12.22 -10.97
C THR A 359 87.42 -10.78 -11.47
N THR A 360 86.63 -10.39 -12.47
CA THR A 360 86.62 -9.01 -12.96
C THR A 360 85.91 -8.09 -11.97
N GLY A 361 86.73 -7.38 -11.18
CA GLY A 361 86.28 -6.58 -10.07
C GLY A 361 85.45 -5.34 -10.45
N THR A 362 84.88 -4.78 -9.38
CA THR A 362 84.38 -3.41 -9.19
C THR A 362 82.91 -3.13 -9.53
N SER A 363 82.03 -3.51 -8.59
CA SER A 363 81.11 -2.61 -7.85
C SER A 363 79.93 -3.40 -7.25
N SER A 364 79.43 -2.96 -6.09
CA SER A 364 78.21 -3.50 -5.49
C SER A 364 77.01 -3.12 -6.36
N PRO A 365 76.14 -4.06 -6.79
CA PRO A 365 74.88 -3.68 -7.40
C PRO A 365 74.00 -2.99 -6.34
N THR A 366 73.41 -1.85 -6.72
CA THR A 366 72.33 -1.19 -5.95
C THR A 366 71.02 -1.94 -6.13
#